data_AF-N0ARU8-F1
#
_entry.id   AF-N0ARU8-F1
#
_cell.length_a   1.000
_cell.length_b   1.000
_cell.length_c   1.000
_cell.angle_alpha   90.00
_cell.angle_beta   90.00
_cell.angle_gamma   90.00
#
_symmetry.space_group_name_H-M   'P 1'
#
loop_
_entity.id
_entity.type
_entity.pdbx_description
1 polymer ?
#
loop_
_entity_poly.entity_id
_entity_poly.type
_entity_poly.pdbx_seq_one_letter_code
_entity_poly.pdbx_strand_id
1 'polypeptide(L)'
;MAYKIDINVNNSGYKSWEQVMKENSGGERFVSFFAVLVALMSYTRISMKFEDDYQRNTDMKVLIMDNPYGPISSEHLLKPLFKIAQKYHTQLICLTDLKQNSILNCFNLIYMIKIRQNVFGTNEYIQLEQQIKEDAKVEKDEMLEKAVFRAKEVEQISLFE
;
A
#
# COMPACT_ATOMS: atom_id res chain seq x y z
N MET A 1 21.37 13.88 -4.86
CA MET A 1 21.64 13.61 -3.43
C MET A 1 20.41 12.93 -2.87
N ALA A 2 20.56 11.81 -2.17
CA ALA A 2 19.47 11.07 -1.54
C ALA A 2 19.79 10.86 -0.05
N TYR A 3 18.77 10.91 0.79
CA TYR A 3 18.93 10.73 2.23
C TYR A 3 18.84 9.24 2.58
N LYS A 4 19.93 8.69 3.12
CA LYS A 4 19.97 7.29 3.59
C LYS A 4 19.28 7.18 4.95
N ILE A 5 18.31 6.27 5.04
CA ILE A 5 17.63 5.89 6.28
C ILE A 5 18.24 4.57 6.73
N ASP A 6 18.91 4.54 7.88
CA ASP A 6 19.59 3.36 8.43
C ASP A 6 19.10 3.13 9.86
N ILE A 7 19.18 1.88 10.35
CA ILE A 7 18.79 1.51 11.71
C ILE A 7 19.68 2.21 12.76
N ASN A 8 20.94 2.47 12.39
CA ASN A 8 21.86 3.26 13.21
C ASN A 8 21.84 4.71 12.75
N VAL A 9 21.39 5.63 13.62
CA VAL A 9 21.26 7.06 13.32
C VAL A 9 22.60 7.67 12.88
N ASN A 10 23.73 7.16 13.37
CA ASN A 10 25.07 7.62 12.98
C ASN A 10 25.45 7.29 11.52
N ASN A 11 24.76 6.32 10.90
CA ASN A 11 24.91 5.98 9.48
C ASN A 11 23.85 6.62 8.58
N SER A 12 22.90 7.37 9.14
CA SER A 12 21.90 8.11 8.39
C SER A 12 22.46 9.47 7.94
N GLY A 13 22.28 9.83 6.66
CA GLY A 13 22.88 11.03 6.10
C GLY A 13 22.68 11.20 4.59
N TYR A 14 23.07 12.36 4.06
CA TYR A 14 23.00 12.65 2.62
C TYR A 14 24.13 11.95 1.87
N LYS A 15 23.77 11.10 0.90
CA LYS A 15 24.72 10.40 0.03
C LYS A 15 24.41 10.63 -1.45
N SER A 16 25.39 10.35 -2.31
CA SER A 16 25.17 10.32 -3.76
C SER A 16 24.17 9.21 -4.12
N TRP A 17 23.37 9.41 -5.18
CA TRP A 17 22.34 8.46 -5.58
C TRP A 17 22.92 7.06 -5.88
N GLU A 18 24.11 6.99 -6.48
CA GLU A 18 24.77 5.72 -6.78
C GLU A 18 25.23 4.98 -5.52
N GLN A 19 25.72 5.71 -4.50
CA GLN A 19 26.12 5.10 -3.23
C GLN A 19 24.90 4.61 -2.43
N VAL A 20 23.81 5.36 -2.43
CA VAL A 20 22.53 4.95 -1.84
C VAL A 20 22.03 3.66 -2.50
N MET A 21 22.13 3.54 -3.82
CA MET A 21 21.71 2.31 -4.51
C MET A 21 22.65 1.12 -4.29
N LYS A 22 23.94 1.32 -4.01
CA LYS A 22 24.91 0.23 -3.78
C LYS A 22 24.95 -0.23 -2.32
N GLU A 23 24.90 0.70 -1.37
CA GLU A 23 25.14 0.46 0.05
C GLU A 23 23.87 0.17 0.87
N ASN A 24 22.69 0.46 0.32
CA ASN A 24 21.43 0.28 1.05
C ASN A 24 20.88 -1.13 0.92
N SER A 25 20.25 -1.58 2.00
CA SER A 25 19.47 -2.83 2.04
C SER A 25 18.34 -2.81 1.00
N GLY A 26 17.85 -3.98 0.59
CA GLY A 26 16.78 -4.09 -0.42
C GLY A 26 15.54 -3.25 -0.08
N GLY A 27 15.22 -3.10 1.21
CA GLY A 27 14.08 -2.31 1.66
C GLY A 27 14.30 -0.80 1.71
N GLU A 28 15.52 -0.35 2.02
CA GLU A 28 15.87 1.08 1.94
C GLU A 28 15.86 1.60 0.50
N ARG A 29 16.26 0.76 -0.46
CA ARG A 29 16.13 1.06 -1.89
C ARG A 29 14.67 1.29 -2.26
N PHE A 30 13.75 0.46 -1.76
CA PHE A 30 12.32 0.60 -2.02
C PHE A 30 11.77 1.96 -1.54
N VAL A 31 12.10 2.39 -0.32
CA VAL A 31 11.66 3.71 0.18
C VAL A 31 12.21 4.85 -0.68
N SER A 32 13.44 4.71 -1.17
CA SER A 32 14.06 5.69 -2.07
C SER A 32 13.34 5.75 -3.43
N PHE A 33 13.03 4.59 -4.02
CA PHE A 33 12.24 4.53 -5.26
C PHE A 33 10.84 5.08 -5.08
N PHE A 34 10.19 4.77 -3.95
CA PHE A 34 8.88 5.31 -3.60
C PHE A 34 8.89 6.84 -3.56
N ALA A 35 9.89 7.44 -2.92
CA ALA A 35 10.02 8.89 -2.86
C ALA A 35 10.17 9.51 -4.26
N VAL A 36 10.98 8.90 -5.14
CA VAL A 36 11.16 9.35 -6.52
C VAL A 36 9.86 9.19 -7.31
N LEU A 37 9.16 8.07 -7.17
CA LEU A 37 7.89 7.81 -7.84
C LEU A 37 6.84 8.87 -7.45
N VAL A 38 6.67 9.14 -6.17
CA VAL A 38 5.73 10.17 -5.67
C VAL A 38 6.11 11.56 -6.17
N ALA A 39 7.41 11.88 -6.22
CA ALA A 39 7.90 13.14 -6.78
C ALA A 39 7.60 13.25 -8.28
N LEU A 40 7.81 12.18 -9.04
CA LEU A 40 7.47 12.11 -10.47
C LEU A 40 5.96 12.24 -10.69
N MET A 41 5.13 11.49 -9.96
CA MET A 41 3.67 11.61 -10.05
C MET A 41 3.19 13.05 -9.78
N SER A 42 3.83 13.73 -8.81
CA SER A 42 3.54 15.13 -8.51
C SER A 42 3.98 16.05 -9.65
N TYR A 43 5.17 15.82 -10.21
CA TYR A 43 5.69 16.60 -11.34
C TYR A 43 4.87 16.44 -12.62
N THR A 44 4.55 15.21 -13.02
CA THR A 44 3.80 14.95 -14.26
C THR A 44 2.42 15.62 -14.23
N ARG A 45 1.80 15.67 -13.05
CA ARG A 45 0.51 16.32 -12.85
C ARG A 45 0.60 17.84 -12.94
N ILE A 46 1.68 18.45 -12.44
CA ILE A 46 1.95 19.89 -12.63
C ILE A 46 2.17 20.19 -14.11
N SER A 47 2.94 19.37 -14.84
CA SER A 47 3.21 19.60 -16.26
C SER A 47 2.00 19.41 -17.19
N MET A 48 0.96 18.72 -16.73
CA MET A 48 -0.29 18.53 -17.48
C MET A 48 -1.36 19.60 -17.19
N LYS A 49 -1.15 20.47 -16.20
CA LYS A 49 -2.06 21.60 -15.95
C LYS A 49 -1.76 22.72 -16.94
N PHE A 50 -2.74 23.06 -17.78
CA PHE A 50 -2.76 24.31 -18.52
C PHE A 50 -2.90 25.48 -17.54
N GLU A 51 -2.36 26.65 -17.91
CA GLU A 51 -2.06 27.82 -17.06
C GLU A 51 -3.20 28.37 -16.17
N ASP A 52 -4.43 27.87 -16.28
CA ASP A 52 -5.61 28.42 -15.60
C ASP A 52 -6.05 27.70 -14.29
N ASP A 53 -5.49 26.54 -13.92
CA ASP A 53 -5.95 25.78 -12.72
C ASP A 53 -4.95 25.75 -11.55
N TYR A 54 -4.16 26.83 -11.40
CA TYR A 54 -3.19 26.99 -10.30
C TYR A 54 -3.83 27.08 -8.90
N GLN A 55 -5.16 27.23 -8.80
CA GLN A 55 -5.85 27.41 -7.51
C GLN A 55 -6.36 26.12 -6.86
N ARG A 56 -6.43 24.99 -7.57
CA ARG A 56 -6.73 23.69 -6.96
C ARG A 56 -5.45 22.94 -6.62
N ASN A 57 -4.75 23.40 -5.59
CA ASN A 57 -3.53 22.78 -5.09
C ASN A 57 -3.80 21.65 -4.07
N THR A 58 -4.90 20.91 -4.23
CA THR A 58 -5.30 19.80 -3.36
C THR A 58 -5.42 18.49 -4.15
N ASP A 59 -4.51 18.27 -5.10
CA ASP A 59 -4.52 17.07 -5.93
C ASP A 59 -4.09 15.84 -5.13
N MET A 60 -5.08 15.04 -4.72
CA MET A 60 -4.87 13.70 -4.20
C MET A 60 -4.36 12.77 -5.30
N LYS A 61 -3.40 11.92 -4.95
CA LYS A 61 -2.84 10.88 -5.82
C LYS A 61 -3.21 9.53 -5.23
N VAL A 62 -3.53 8.55 -6.07
CA VAL A 62 -3.79 7.17 -5.61
C VAL A 62 -2.70 6.28 -6.17
N LEU A 63 -2.10 5.47 -5.30
CA LEU A 63 -1.12 4.45 -5.67
C LEU A 63 -1.60 3.09 -5.18
N ILE A 64 -1.77 2.18 -6.14
CA ILE A 64 -2.15 0.79 -5.88
C ILE A 64 -0.88 -0.06 -5.90
N MET A 65 -0.67 -0.88 -4.88
CA MET A 65 0.50 -1.74 -4.75
C MET A 65 0.07 -3.18 -4.46
N ASP A 66 0.58 -4.11 -5.26
CA ASP A 66 0.39 -5.55 -5.06
C ASP A 66 1.59 -6.14 -4.30
N ASN A 67 1.32 -6.76 -3.16
CA ASN A 67 2.29 -7.32 -2.21
C ASN A 67 3.53 -6.46 -1.96
N PRO A 68 3.40 -5.15 -1.63
CA PRO A 68 4.57 -4.27 -1.49
C PRO A 68 5.47 -4.62 -0.30
N TYR A 69 5.00 -5.46 0.63
CA TYR A 69 5.62 -5.63 1.94
C TYR A 69 6.53 -6.86 2.09
N GLY A 70 6.58 -7.75 1.11
CA GLY A 70 7.50 -8.91 1.11
C GLY A 70 8.94 -8.54 1.49
N PRO A 71 9.58 -7.57 0.79
CA PRO A 71 10.94 -7.15 1.09
C PRO A 71 11.08 -6.06 2.19
N ILE A 72 9.99 -5.45 2.69
CA ILE A 72 10.02 -4.25 3.56
C ILE A 72 9.17 -4.35 4.83
N SER A 73 9.01 -5.55 5.38
CA SER A 73 8.22 -5.81 6.60
C SER A 73 8.65 -5.07 7.87
N SER A 74 9.84 -4.48 7.85
CA SER A 74 10.43 -3.76 8.97
C SER A 74 9.74 -2.42 9.26
N GLU A 75 9.32 -2.23 10.51
CA GLU A 75 8.61 -1.02 10.98
C GLU A 75 9.37 0.30 10.69
N HIS A 76 10.70 0.26 10.76
CA HIS A 76 11.56 1.43 10.50
C HIS A 76 11.54 1.90 9.04
N LEU A 77 11.10 1.07 8.08
CA LEU A 77 10.94 1.42 6.66
C LEU A 77 9.50 1.82 6.33
N LEU A 78 8.54 1.12 6.95
CA LEU A 78 7.12 1.41 6.78
C LEU A 78 6.79 2.83 7.27
N LYS A 79 7.23 3.19 8.48
CA LYS A 79 6.95 4.53 9.06
C LYS A 79 7.36 5.69 8.13
N PRO A 80 8.59 5.76 7.59
CA PRO A 80 8.96 6.76 6.59
C PRO A 80 8.11 6.74 5.32
N LEU A 81 7.80 5.55 4.79
CA LEU A 81 7.00 5.41 3.57
C LEU A 81 5.60 6.04 3.74
N PHE A 82 4.90 5.69 4.82
CA PHE A 82 3.58 6.25 5.09
C PHE A 82 3.62 7.75 5.38
N LYS A 83 4.68 8.24 6.05
CA LYS A 83 4.88 9.69 6.24
C LYS A 83 5.08 10.43 4.92
N ILE A 84 5.83 9.86 3.99
CA ILE A 84 6.02 10.43 2.64
C ILE A 84 4.69 10.44 1.90
N ALA A 85 3.95 9.33 1.92
CA ALA A 85 2.63 9.24 1.29
C ALA A 85 1.68 10.32 1.80
N GLN A 86 1.57 10.48 3.13
CA GLN A 86 0.74 11.49 3.75
C GLN A 86 1.18 12.92 3.39
N LYS A 87 2.48 13.20 3.44
CA LYS A 87 3.04 14.53 3.13
C LYS A 87 2.74 14.99 1.70
N TYR A 88 2.67 14.06 0.75
CA TYR A 88 2.43 14.36 -0.66
C TYR A 88 0.98 14.11 -1.11
N HIS A 89 0.06 13.90 -0.15
CA HIS A 89 -1.35 13.60 -0.39
C HIS A 89 -1.55 12.40 -1.33
N THR A 90 -0.77 11.33 -1.10
CA THR A 90 -0.86 10.08 -1.83
C THR A 90 -1.60 9.04 -0.99
N GLN A 91 -2.80 8.66 -1.42
CA GLN A 91 -3.55 7.53 -0.91
C GLN A 91 -2.90 6.22 -1.36
N LEU A 92 -2.73 5.29 -0.43
CA LEU A 92 -2.16 3.97 -0.68
C LEU A 92 -3.25 2.90 -0.60
N ILE A 93 -3.41 2.12 -1.67
CA ILE A 93 -4.23 0.92 -1.68
C ILE A 93 -3.29 -0.27 -1.84
N CYS A 94 -3.13 -1.07 -0.79
CA CYS A 94 -2.17 -2.17 -0.78
C CYS A 94 -2.90 -3.50 -0.66
N LEU A 95 -2.61 -4.40 -1.58
CA LEU A 95 -3.06 -5.79 -1.54
C LEU A 95 -1.92 -6.61 -0.95
N THR A 96 -2.18 -7.37 0.10
CA THR A 96 -1.13 -8.17 0.78
C THR A 96 -1.71 -9.39 1.47
N ASP A 97 -0.98 -10.51 1.45
CA ASP A 97 -1.25 -11.70 2.25
C ASP A 97 -0.60 -11.66 3.64
N LEU A 98 0.40 -10.78 3.82
CA LEU A 98 1.09 -10.56 5.10
C LEU A 98 0.20 -9.90 6.15
N LYS A 99 0.10 -10.54 7.33
CA LYS A 99 -0.71 -10.09 8.49
C LYS A 99 0.12 -9.57 9.65
N GLN A 100 1.33 -9.07 9.39
CA GLN A 100 2.22 -8.58 10.45
C GLN A 100 1.67 -7.29 11.06
N ASN A 101 1.64 -7.20 12.39
CA ASN A 101 1.17 -6.01 13.10
C ASN A 101 1.93 -4.73 12.70
N SER A 102 3.22 -4.83 12.35
CA SER A 102 4.00 -3.68 11.85
C SER A 102 3.39 -3.05 10.60
N ILE A 103 2.80 -3.86 9.71
CA ILE A 103 2.13 -3.42 8.48
C ILE A 103 0.73 -2.93 8.81
N LEU A 104 -0.07 -3.74 9.51
CA LEU A 104 -1.47 -3.43 9.80
C LEU A 104 -1.60 -2.12 10.60
N ASN A 105 -0.71 -1.88 11.56
CA ASN A 105 -0.72 -0.67 12.38
C ASN A 105 -0.46 0.63 11.60
N CYS A 106 0.07 0.54 10.37
CA CYS A 106 0.30 1.69 9.51
C CYS A 106 -0.94 2.12 8.71
N PHE A 107 -2.01 1.32 8.73
CA PHE A 107 -3.25 1.60 8.02
C PHE A 107 -4.37 2.01 8.97
N ASN A 108 -5.23 2.91 8.48
CA ASN A 108 -6.45 3.32 9.17
C ASN A 108 -7.63 2.39 8.86
N LEU A 109 -7.67 1.86 7.64
CA LEU A 109 -8.75 1.02 7.11
C LEU A 109 -8.15 -0.24 6.50
N ILE A 110 -8.64 -1.40 6.95
CA ILE A 110 -8.15 -2.71 6.53
C ILE A 110 -9.35 -3.58 6.17
N TYR A 111 -9.28 -4.20 4.99
CA TYR A 111 -10.24 -5.20 4.53
C TYR A 111 -9.57 -6.56 4.50
N MET A 112 -10.14 -7.52 5.23
CA MET A 112 -9.68 -8.91 5.26
C MET A 112 -10.66 -9.81 4.55
N ILE A 113 -10.19 -10.51 3.52
CA ILE A 113 -10.94 -11.53 2.81
C ILE A 113 -10.54 -12.88 3.41
N LYS A 114 -11.50 -13.62 3.96
CA LYS A 114 -11.30 -14.95 4.56
C LYS A 114 -12.11 -15.99 3.81
N ILE A 115 -11.49 -17.11 3.49
CA ILE A 115 -12.19 -18.29 2.99
C ILE A 115 -12.60 -19.12 4.21
N ARG A 116 -13.88 -19.47 4.31
CA ARG A 116 -14.46 -20.26 5.40
C ARG A 116 -15.10 -21.51 4.83
N GLN A 117 -14.92 -22.63 5.50
CA GLN A 117 -15.61 -23.87 5.19
C GLN A 117 -16.99 -23.88 5.85
N ASN A 118 -17.99 -24.42 5.14
CA ASN A 118 -19.31 -24.64 5.72
C ASN A 118 -19.22 -25.78 6.74
N VAL A 119 -19.81 -25.57 7.92
CA VAL A 119 -19.84 -26.56 9.01
C VAL A 119 -20.59 -27.84 8.59
N PHE A 120 -21.49 -27.74 7.62
CA PHE A 120 -22.38 -28.83 7.19
C PHE A 120 -22.15 -29.31 5.74
N GLY A 121 -21.08 -28.90 5.06
CA GLY A 121 -20.82 -29.33 3.69
C GLY A 121 -19.41 -29.04 3.18
N THR A 122 -19.07 -29.58 2.00
CA THR A 122 -17.77 -29.39 1.34
C THR A 122 -17.57 -28.01 0.71
N ASN A 123 -18.58 -27.14 0.78
CA ASN A 123 -18.56 -25.84 0.11
C ASN A 123 -17.83 -24.79 0.95
N GLU A 124 -16.99 -24.01 0.29
CA GLU A 124 -16.29 -22.86 0.85
C GLU A 124 -17.03 -21.56 0.49
N TYR A 125 -17.00 -20.59 1.40
CA TYR A 125 -17.54 -19.24 1.15
C TYR A 125 -16.53 -18.17 1.55
N ILE A 126 -16.68 -16.99 0.96
CA ILE A 126 -15.83 -15.84 1.24
C ILE A 126 -16.51 -14.94 2.27
N GLN A 127 -15.80 -14.63 3.33
CA GLN A 127 -16.19 -13.68 4.37
C GLN A 127 -15.31 -12.44 4.27
N LEU A 128 -15.93 -11.27 4.16
CA LEU A 128 -15.25 -9.98 4.24
C LEU A 128 -15.34 -9.45 5.68
N GLU A 129 -14.20 -9.18 6.28
CA GLU A 129 -14.10 -8.49 7.57
C GLU A 129 -13.48 -7.11 7.36
N GLN A 130 -14.04 -6.10 8.04
CA GLN A 130 -13.50 -4.73 8.02
C GLN A 130 -12.92 -4.42 9.40
N GLN A 131 -11.73 -3.83 9.41
CA GLN A 131 -11.10 -3.29 10.61
C GLN A 131 -10.77 -1.82 10.39
N ILE A 132 -11.25 -0.97 11.31
CA ILE A 132 -10.91 0.45 11.37
C ILE A 132 -10.10 0.65 12.65
N LYS A 133 -8.98 1.37 12.53
CA LYS A 133 -8.14 1.69 13.68
C LYS A 133 -8.89 2.63 14.63
N GLU A 134 -8.83 2.37 15.94
CA GLU A 134 -9.65 3.04 16.97
C GLU A 134 -9.53 4.58 16.93
N ASP A 135 -8.33 5.11 16.68
CA ASP A 135 -8.07 6.55 16.61
C ASP A 135 -8.23 7.17 15.20
N ALA A 136 -8.59 6.36 14.19
CA ALA A 136 -8.68 6.84 12.82
C ALA A 136 -10.02 7.51 12.54
N LYS A 137 -9.96 8.74 12.00
CA LYS A 137 -11.10 9.37 11.34
C LYS A 137 -11.10 8.91 9.87
N VAL A 138 -11.89 7.89 9.58
CA VAL A 138 -12.12 7.40 8.21
C VAL A 138 -13.38 8.09 7.68
N GLU A 139 -13.26 8.78 6.55
CA GLU A 139 -14.41 9.42 5.91
C GLU A 139 -15.26 8.38 5.16
N LYS A 140 -16.54 8.68 4.91
CA LYS A 140 -17.47 7.70 4.31
C LYS A 140 -17.07 7.30 2.89
N ASP A 141 -16.46 8.21 2.15
CA ASP A 141 -15.94 8.03 0.80
C ASP A 141 -14.65 7.19 0.74
N GLU A 142 -13.97 7.00 1.88
CA GLU A 142 -12.84 6.07 1.98
C GLU A 142 -13.29 4.61 2.16
N MET A 143 -14.56 4.39 2.51
CA MET A 143 -15.09 3.05 2.78
C MET A 143 -15.46 2.31 1.48
N LEU A 144 -15.26 0.99 1.51
CA LEU A 144 -15.68 0.10 0.43
C LEU A 144 -17.21 0.06 0.35
N GLU A 145 -17.77 0.63 -0.73
CA GLU A 145 -19.21 0.59 -0.97
C GLU A 145 -19.72 -0.78 -1.42
N LYS A 146 -18.91 -1.51 -2.21
CA LYS A 146 -19.33 -2.78 -2.82
C LYS A 146 -18.16 -3.73 -3.05
N ALA A 147 -18.32 -4.97 -2.62
CA ALA A 147 -17.47 -6.10 -2.99
C ALA A 147 -18.31 -7.12 -3.77
N VAL A 148 -17.83 -7.56 -4.94
CA VAL A 148 -18.49 -8.61 -5.73
C VAL A 148 -17.50 -9.73 -5.98
N PHE A 149 -17.84 -10.93 -5.55
CA PHE A 149 -17.12 -12.14 -5.90
C PHE A 149 -17.82 -12.81 -7.08
N ARG A 150 -17.06 -13.12 -8.14
CA ARG A 150 -17.53 -13.93 -9.27
C ARG A 150 -16.72 -15.22 -9.32
N ALA A 151 -17.28 -16.30 -8.81
CA ALA A 151 -16.80 -17.63 -9.16
C ALA A 151 -17.28 -17.94 -10.58
N LYS A 152 -16.39 -18.40 -11.47
CA LYS A 152 -16.84 -19.14 -12.65
C LYS A 152 -17.40 -20.46 -12.13
N GLU A 153 -18.62 -20.81 -12.54
CA GLU A 153 -19.13 -22.17 -12.35
C GLU A 153 -18.14 -23.12 -13.02
N VAL A 154 -17.37 -23.85 -12.21
CA VAL A 154 -16.64 -25.01 -12.68
C VAL A 154 -17.69 -26.10 -12.74
N GLU A 155 -18.19 -26.43 -13.94
CA GLU A 155 -19.02 -27.61 -14.15
C GLU A 155 -18.28 -28.80 -13.57
N GLN A 156 -18.80 -29.33 -12.45
CA GLN A 156 -18.29 -30.52 -11.84
C GLN A 156 -18.60 -31.68 -12.79
N ILE A 157 -17.62 -32.06 -13.61
CA ILE A 157 -17.74 -33.21 -14.50
C ILE A 157 -18.01 -34.44 -13.61
N SER A 158 -19.23 -34.98 -13.68
CA SER A 158 -19.56 -36.27 -13.08
C SER A 158 -18.66 -37.32 -13.73
N LEU A 159 -17.78 -37.93 -12.93
CA LEU A 159 -16.85 -38.97 -13.40
C LEU A 159 -17.32 -40.38 -13.01
N PHE A 160 -18.64 -40.62 -12.98
CA PHE A 160 -19.20 -41.95 -12.82
C PHE A 160 -20.51 -42.10 -13.61
N GLU A 161 -20.43 -42.84 -14.72
CA GLU A 161 -21.45 -43.77 -15.21
C GLU A 161 -20.90 -45.19 -15.07
#